data_AF-A0A4R6QIC4-F1
#
_entry.id   AF-A0A4R6QIC4-F1
#
_cell.length_a   1.000
_cell.length_b   1.000
_cell.length_c   1.000
_cell.angle_alpha   90.00
_cell.angle_beta   90.00
_cell.angle_gamma   90.00
#
_symmetry.space_group_name_H-M   'P 1'
#
loop_
_entity.id
_entity.type
_entity.pdbx_description
1 polymer ?
#
loop_
_entity_poly.entity_id
_entity_poly.type
_entity_poly.pdbx_seq_one_letter_code
_entity_poly.pdbx_strand_id
1 'polypeptide(L)'
;MLGLSRTVKKGKTVAHEFMQIRASAEGRLVYIALPSGQKETTFTLDSAAEGEVTFENPQHDFPQRVIYRLLPDDRLAARIEGMRNGQLRGIDFAMKKMPC
;
A
#
# COMPACT_ATOMS: atom_id res chain seq x y z
N MET A 1 5.95 4.15 -11.06
CA MET A 1 6.85 4.26 -9.91
C MET A 1 7.11 2.87 -9.32
N LEU A 2 8.35 2.58 -8.92
CA LEU A 2 8.73 1.35 -8.22
C LEU A 2 9.01 1.69 -6.75
N GLY A 3 8.53 0.87 -5.84
CA GLY A 3 8.78 0.95 -4.40
C GLY A 3 9.31 -0.38 -3.88
N LEU A 4 10.16 -0.31 -2.86
CA LEU A 4 10.67 -1.46 -2.14
C LEU A 4 10.43 -1.25 -0.64
N SER A 5 9.71 -2.17 -0.01
CA SER A 5 9.59 -2.23 1.44
C SER A 5 10.43 -3.38 1.98
N ARG A 6 11.00 -3.20 3.18
CA ARG A 6 11.75 -4.23 3.90
C ARG A 6 11.29 -4.26 5.35
N THR A 7 10.82 -5.43 5.78
CA THR A 7 10.51 -5.67 7.18
C THR A 7 11.76 -6.16 7.88
N VAL A 8 12.26 -5.39 8.86
CA VAL A 8 13.47 -5.71 9.62
C VAL A 8 13.09 -6.09 11.06
N LYS A 9 13.53 -7.25 11.52
CA LYS A 9 13.35 -7.71 12.90
C LYS A 9 14.72 -7.99 13.51
N LYS A 10 15.03 -7.33 14.63
CA LYS A 10 16.35 -7.43 15.32
C LYS A 10 17.55 -7.20 14.38
N GLY A 11 17.45 -6.21 13.49
CA GLY A 11 18.53 -5.87 12.55
C GLY A 11 18.67 -6.80 11.34
N LYS A 12 17.81 -7.82 11.19
CA LYS A 12 17.78 -8.71 10.01
C LYS A 12 16.53 -8.47 9.17
N THR A 13 16.68 -8.36 7.86
CA THR A 13 15.54 -8.34 6.93
C THR A 13 14.85 -9.70 6.95
N VAL A 14 13.59 -9.74 7.35
CA VAL A 14 12.79 -10.97 7.44
C VAL A 14 11.73 -11.07 6.37
N ALA A 15 11.37 -9.96 5.72
CA ALA A 15 10.51 -9.93 4.55
C ALA A 15 10.84 -8.70 3.70
N HIS A 16 10.51 -8.78 2.41
CA HIS A 16 10.52 -7.63 1.52
C HIS A 16 9.25 -7.68 0.66
N GLU A 17 8.88 -6.52 0.14
CA GLU A 17 7.75 -6.36 -0.75
C GLU A 17 8.14 -5.41 -1.87
N PHE A 18 7.90 -5.84 -3.10
CA PHE A 18 7.99 -4.95 -4.25
C PHE A 18 6.63 -4.33 -4.48
N MET A 19 6.62 -3.02 -4.67
CA MET A 19 5.42 -2.26 -4.95
C MET A 19 5.59 -1.55 -6.28
N GLN A 20 4.54 -1.52 -7.10
CA GLN A 20 4.53 -0.78 -8.34
C GLN A 20 3.25 0.05 -8.45
N ILE A 21 3.38 1.34 -8.70
CA ILE A 21 2.26 2.18 -9.12
C ILE A 21 2.44 2.44 -10.62
N ARG A 22 1.49 2.00 -11.44
CA ARG A 22 1.52 2.17 -12.91
C ARG A 22 0.12 2.39 -13.47
N ALA A 23 0.02 2.85 -14.71
CA ALA A 23 -1.24 2.79 -15.45
C ALA A 23 -1.51 1.34 -15.90
N SER A 24 -2.76 0.90 -15.83
CA SER A 24 -3.24 -0.36 -16.43
C SER A 24 -3.31 -0.22 -17.95
N ALA A 25 -3.56 -1.34 -18.64
CA ALA A 25 -3.80 -1.32 -20.08
C ALA A 25 -5.00 -0.44 -20.48
N GLU A 26 -5.96 -0.24 -19.56
CA GLU A 26 -7.11 0.66 -19.75
C GLU A 26 -6.83 2.10 -19.28
N GLY A 27 -5.59 2.45 -18.91
CA GLY A 27 -5.20 3.79 -18.49
C GLY A 27 -5.52 4.15 -17.03
N ARG A 28 -6.03 3.21 -16.22
CA ARG A 28 -6.32 3.45 -14.80
C ARG A 28 -5.08 3.29 -13.94
N LEU A 29 -4.86 4.14 -12.94
CA LEU A 29 -3.76 3.94 -11.99
C LEU A 29 -4.03 2.67 -11.17
N VAL A 30 -3.04 1.80 -11.08
CA VAL A 30 -3.06 0.58 -10.28
C VAL A 30 -1.85 0.54 -9.36
N TYR A 31 -2.09 0.05 -8.16
CA TYR A 31 -1.10 -0.25 -7.15
C TYR A 31 -0.93 -1.78 -7.09
N ILE A 32 0.26 -2.27 -7.39
CA ILE A 32 0.59 -3.70 -7.42
C ILE A 32 1.52 -3.97 -6.26
N ALA A 33 1.08 -4.84 -5.35
CA ALA A 33 1.86 -5.35 -4.24
C ALA A 33 2.34 -6.76 -4.56
N LEU A 34 3.65 -7.01 -4.41
CA LEU A 34 4.27 -8.32 -4.56
C LEU A 34 5.04 -8.66 -3.28
N PRO A 35 4.37 -9.30 -2.30
CA PRO A 35 5.03 -9.81 -1.11
C PRO A 35 5.97 -10.96 -1.47
N SER A 36 7.12 -11.03 -0.79
CA SER A 36 8.07 -12.13 -0.97
C SER A 36 7.40 -13.50 -0.78
N GLY A 37 7.28 -14.26 -1.87
CA GLY A 37 6.74 -15.63 -1.87
C GLY A 37 5.22 -15.75 -2.05
N GLN A 38 4.51 -14.69 -2.41
CA GLN A 38 3.08 -14.71 -2.69
C GLN A 38 2.74 -14.25 -4.12
N LYS A 39 1.49 -14.47 -4.55
CA LYS A 39 0.99 -13.94 -5.82
C LYS A 39 0.93 -12.41 -5.74
N GLU A 40 1.13 -11.75 -6.88
CA GLU A 40 0.88 -10.32 -6.99
C GLU A 40 -0.58 -10.00 -6.67
N THR A 41 -0.80 -8.94 -5.89
CA THR A 41 -2.12 -8.39 -5.64
C THR A 41 -2.19 -7.02 -6.28
N THR A 42 -3.19 -6.81 -7.13
CA THR A 42 -3.44 -5.52 -7.78
C THR A 42 -4.61 -4.82 -7.11
N PHE A 43 -4.43 -3.54 -6.81
CA PHE A 43 -5.45 -2.63 -6.31
C PHE A 43 -5.65 -1.52 -7.34
N THR A 44 -6.90 -1.24 -7.70
CA THR A 44 -7.22 -0.19 -8.68
C THR A 44 -7.44 1.13 -7.95
N LEU A 45 -7.09 2.25 -8.58
CA LEU A 45 -7.41 3.57 -8.05
C LEU A 45 -8.92 3.69 -7.84
N ASP A 46 -9.31 3.93 -6.59
CA ASP A 46 -10.69 4.23 -6.20
C ASP A 46 -10.91 5.75 -6.25
N SER A 47 -10.05 6.48 -5.57
CA SER A 47 -10.15 7.93 -5.44
C SER A 47 -8.77 8.57 -5.31
N ALA A 48 -8.63 9.75 -5.90
CA ALA A 48 -7.47 10.62 -5.75
C ALA A 48 -7.97 12.05 -5.50
N ALA A 49 -7.57 12.61 -4.37
CA ALA A 49 -7.83 14.00 -3.99
C ALA A 49 -6.51 14.69 -3.66
N GLU A 50 -6.55 16.00 -3.41
CA GLU A 50 -5.38 16.73 -2.97
C GLU A 50 -4.89 16.18 -1.62
N GLY A 51 -3.68 15.60 -1.61
CA GLY A 51 -3.07 15.02 -0.41
C GLY A 51 -3.63 13.67 0.04
N GLU A 52 -4.55 13.03 -0.69
CA GLU A 52 -5.03 11.68 -0.38
C GLU A 52 -5.21 10.84 -1.64
N VAL A 53 -4.79 9.57 -1.59
CA VAL A 53 -5.07 8.59 -2.65
C VAL A 53 -5.47 7.25 -2.04
N THR A 54 -6.52 6.66 -2.60
CA THR A 54 -7.06 5.37 -2.19
C THR A 54 -7.05 4.40 -3.35
N PHE A 55 -6.48 3.23 -3.12
CA PHE A 55 -6.54 2.08 -4.01
C PHE A 55 -7.37 0.99 -3.36
N GLU A 56 -8.20 0.30 -4.15
CA GLU A 56 -9.03 -0.79 -3.65
C GLU A 56 -8.98 -2.06 -4.49
N ASN A 57 -9.21 -3.18 -3.80
CA ASN A 57 -9.50 -4.48 -4.33
C ASN A 57 -10.48 -5.19 -3.37
N PRO A 58 -11.80 -5.04 -3.58
CA PRO A 58 -12.81 -5.65 -2.71
C PRO A 58 -12.76 -7.18 -2.67
N GLN A 59 -12.16 -7.82 -3.68
CA GLN A 59 -12.05 -9.27 -3.81
C GLN A 59 -10.88 -9.85 -3.00
N HIS A 60 -9.97 -9.02 -2.51
CA HIS A 60 -8.86 -9.45 -1.68
C HIS A 60 -9.32 -9.73 -0.24
N ASP A 61 -8.69 -10.68 0.44
CA ASP A 61 -9.07 -11.09 1.79
C ASP A 61 -8.67 -10.04 2.84
N PHE A 62 -7.42 -9.61 2.84
CA PHE A 62 -6.94 -8.46 3.60
C PHE A 62 -5.53 -8.05 3.12
N PRO A 63 -5.26 -6.77 2.88
CA PRO A 63 -6.20 -5.63 2.93
C PRO A 63 -7.07 -5.55 1.68
N GLN A 64 -8.18 -4.82 1.76
CA GLN A 64 -9.04 -4.51 0.61
C GLN A 64 -8.81 -3.09 0.11
N ARG A 65 -8.32 -2.19 0.98
CA ARG A 65 -8.00 -0.80 0.65
C ARG A 65 -6.62 -0.43 1.13
N VAL A 66 -5.94 0.39 0.34
CA VAL A 66 -4.65 1.01 0.64
C VAL A 66 -4.81 2.51 0.45
N ILE A 67 -4.69 3.26 1.54
CA ILE A 67 -4.92 4.69 1.60
C ILE A 67 -3.61 5.38 1.95
N TYR A 68 -3.23 6.40 1.20
CA TYR A 68 -2.10 7.25 1.50
C TYR A 68 -2.59 8.68 1.71
N ARG A 69 -2.21 9.28 2.83
CA ARG A 69 -2.44 10.69 3.15
C ARG A 69 -1.14 11.43 3.33
N LEU A 70 -0.97 12.52 2.62
CA LEU A 70 0.07 13.50 2.87
C LEU A 70 -0.31 14.29 4.13
N LEU A 71 0.58 14.26 5.11
CA LEU A 71 0.46 15.03 6.34
C LEU A 71 1.31 16.32 6.22
N PRO A 72 1.09 17.31 7.10
CA PRO A 72 2.03 18.41 7.26
C PRO A 72 3.46 17.90 7.52
N ASP A 73 4.44 18.71 7.12
CA ASP A 73 5.90 18.47 7.30
C ASP A 73 6.48 17.33 6.44
N ASP A 74 6.00 17.14 5.20
CA ASP A 74 6.48 16.11 4.25
C ASP A 74 6.40 14.66 4.81
N ARG A 75 5.49 14.44 5.77
CA ARG A 75 5.22 13.11 6.31
C ARG A 75 4.10 12.45 5.53
N LEU A 76 4.13 11.12 5.48
CA LEU A 76 3.11 10.34 4.80
C LEU A 76 2.48 9.38 5.80
N ALA A 77 1.16 9.36 5.89
CA ALA A 77 0.43 8.31 6.59
C ALA A 77 -0.07 7.31 5.56
N ALA A 78 0.31 6.04 5.71
CA ALA A 78 -0.31 4.97 4.96
C ALA A 78 -1.24 4.19 5.88
N ARG A 79 -2.39 3.78 5.37
CA ARG A 79 -3.34 2.94 6.08
C ARG A 79 -3.77 1.82 5.15
N ILE A 80 -3.74 0.60 5.64
CA ILE A 80 -4.38 -0.52 4.97
C ILE A 80 -5.60 -0.94 5.77
N GLU A 81 -6.71 -1.21 5.10
CA GLU A 81 -7.94 -1.63 5.77
C GLU A 81 -8.70 -2.67 4.97
N GLY A 82 -9.54 -3.44 5.66
CA GLY A 82 -10.37 -4.48 5.05
C GLY A 82 -10.99 -5.39 6.10
N MET A 83 -11.91 -6.23 5.64
CA MET A 83 -12.56 -7.23 6.47
C MET A 83 -11.64 -8.43 6.69
N ARG A 84 -11.29 -8.73 7.95
CA ARG A 84 -10.56 -9.95 8.29
C ARG A 84 -11.36 -10.75 9.31
N ASN A 85 -11.78 -11.96 8.94
CA ASN A 85 -12.65 -12.82 9.76
C ASN A 85 -13.96 -12.13 10.19
N GLY A 86 -14.60 -11.37 9.28
CA GLY A 86 -15.85 -10.65 9.55
C GLY A 86 -15.70 -9.39 10.42
N GLN A 87 -14.47 -9.02 10.79
CA GLN A 87 -14.18 -7.81 11.54
C GLN A 87 -13.40 -6.83 10.68
N LEU A 88 -13.85 -5.58 10.60
CA LEU A 88 -13.10 -4.51 9.94
C LEU A 88 -11.80 -4.28 10.71
N ARG A 89 -10.66 -4.46 10.03
CA ARG A 89 -9.34 -4.17 10.57
C ARG A 89 -8.68 -3.07 9.75
N GLY A 90 -7.92 -2.23 10.44
CA GLY A 90 -7.08 -1.21 9.86
C GLY A 90 -5.70 -1.25 10.50
N ILE A 91 -4.66 -1.02 9.71
CA ILE A 91 -3.29 -0.89 10.19
C ILE A 91 -2.74 0.42 9.64
N ASP A 92 -2.31 1.30 10.53
CA ASP A 92 -1.71 2.59 10.19
C ASP A 92 -0.18 2.49 10.24
N PHE A 93 0.47 3.05 9.23
CA PHE A 93 1.91 3.15 9.09
C PHE A 93 2.29 4.62 9.00
N ALA A 94 2.97 5.13 10.02
CA ALA A 94 3.61 6.43 9.96
C ALA A 94 4.88 6.31 9.10
N MET A 95 4.87 6.96 7.93
CA MET A 95 6.02 6.99 7.03
C MET A 95 6.71 8.34 7.11
N LYS A 96 8.05 8.29 7.15
CA LYS A 96 8.91 9.45 7.06
C LYS A 96 9.72 9.34 5.77
N LYS A 97 9.87 10.45 5.06
CA LYS A 97 10.77 10.53 3.92
C LYS A 97 12.19 10.18 4.38
N MET A 98 12.75 9.14 3.79
CA MET A 98 14.16 8.81 3.98
C MET A 98 14.96 9.61 2.95
N PRO A 99 15.98 10.38 3.38
CA PRO A 99 16.91 10.99 2.43
C PRO A 99 17.63 9.87 1.68
N CYS A 100 17.64 9.99 0.35
CA CYS A 100 18.34 9.07 -0.55
C CYS A 100 19.83 9.39 -0.59
#